data_AF-A0A2S6S7Q7-F1
#
_entry.id   AF-A0A2S6S7Q7-F1
#
_cell.length_a   1.000
_cell.length_b   1.000
_cell.length_c   1.000
_cell.angle_alpha   90.00
_cell.angle_beta   90.00
_cell.angle_gamma   90.00
#
_symmetry.space_group_name_H-M   'P 1'
#
loop_
_entity.id
_entity.type
_entity.pdbx_description
1 polymer ?
#
loop_
_entity_poly.entity_id
_entity_poly.type
_entity_poly.pdbx_seq_one_letter_code
_entity_poly.pdbx_strand_id
1 'polypeptide(L)'
;MISLFHNLANFLLPFLLGSLIFFAAIVAPNTFKTLEEKNARKFIRSIFPKLYLWGGIISFLIFLCLLSFNNFFAFLMFIVFFGFVYSRQFLMKLINKAADKKK
;
A
#
# COMPACT_ATOMS: atom_id res chain seq x y z
N MET A 1 9.43 26.77 5.56
CA MET A 1 8.20 25.96 5.65
C MET A 1 8.02 25.11 4.40
N ILE A 2 8.00 25.71 3.20
CA ILE A 2 7.93 25.00 1.91
C ILE A 2 9.02 23.91 1.82
N SER A 3 10.30 24.25 2.03
CA SER A 3 11.43 23.29 2.01
C SER A 3 11.26 22.05 2.91
N LEU A 4 10.55 22.17 4.04
CA LEU A 4 10.27 21.04 4.94
C LEU A 4 9.34 20.02 4.27
N PHE A 5 8.25 20.49 3.65
CA PHE A 5 7.31 19.64 2.93
C PHE A 5 7.97 18.92 1.74
N HIS A 6 8.90 19.59 1.05
CA HIS A 6 9.69 18.96 -0.01
C HIS A 6 10.53 17.79 0.50
N ASN A 7 11.30 18.03 1.56
CA ASN A 7 12.17 17.01 2.14
C ASN A 7 11.35 15.84 2.70
N LEU A 8 10.20 16.14 3.30
CA LEU A 8 9.30 15.11 3.80
C LEU A 8 8.73 14.26 2.64
N ALA A 9 8.31 14.86 1.53
CA ALA A 9 7.86 14.11 0.35
C ALA A 9 8.99 13.23 -0.23
N ASN A 10 10.22 13.76 -0.33
CA ASN A 10 11.39 13.03 -0.81
C ASN A 10 11.78 11.86 0.10
N PHE A 11 11.46 11.91 1.39
CA PHE A 11 11.64 10.78 2.31
C PHE A 11 10.48 9.78 2.23
N LEU A 12 9.24 10.27 2.22
CA LEU A 12 8.04 9.42 2.26
C LEU A 12 7.85 8.61 0.97
N LEU A 13 8.25 9.14 -0.19
CA LEU A 13 8.17 8.43 -1.47
C LEU A 13 8.97 7.11 -1.49
N PRO A 14 10.29 7.11 -1.26
CA PRO A 14 11.07 5.87 -1.17
C PRO A 14 10.67 5.03 0.04
N PHE A 15 10.19 5.63 1.14
CA PHE A 15 9.68 4.88 2.29
C PHE A 15 8.42 4.06 1.96
N LEU A 16 7.49 4.64 1.19
CA LEU A 16 6.31 3.94 0.68
C LEU A 16 6.72 2.77 -0.23
N LEU A 17 7.57 3.04 -1.22
CA LEU A 17 8.06 2.01 -2.14
C LEU A 17 8.81 0.90 -1.41
N GLY A 18 9.72 1.28 -0.51
CA GLY A 18 10.49 0.35 0.32
C GLY A 18 9.60 -0.55 1.18
N SER A 19 8.52 0.01 1.75
CA SER A 19 7.54 -0.78 2.52
C SER A 19 6.87 -1.87 1.66
N LEU A 20 6.49 -1.53 0.42
CA LEU A 20 5.84 -2.47 -0.49
C LEU A 20 6.82 -3.54 -0.99
N ILE A 21 8.04 -3.13 -1.36
CA ILE A 21 9.11 -4.04 -1.79
C ILE A 21 9.50 -4.98 -0.65
N PHE A 22 9.67 -4.47 0.57
CA PHE A 22 9.95 -5.28 1.75
C PHE A 22 8.88 -6.35 1.98
N PHE A 23 7.61 -5.95 1.88
CA PHE A 23 6.51 -6.90 2.00
C PHE A 23 6.55 -7.96 0.90
N ALA A 24 6.72 -7.55 -0.36
CA ALA A 24 6.69 -8.45 -1.51
C ALA A 24 7.90 -9.39 -1.57
N ALA A 25 9.09 -8.91 -1.23
CA ALA A 25 10.33 -9.66 -1.35
C ALA A 25 10.66 -10.52 -0.13
N ILE A 26 10.27 -10.08 1.07
CA ILE A 26 10.67 -10.74 2.32
C ILE A 26 9.45 -11.32 3.03
N VAL A 27 8.45 -10.50 3.34
CA VAL A 27 7.33 -10.94 4.20
C VAL A 27 6.48 -12.00 3.52
N ALA A 28 6.03 -11.77 2.28
CA ALA A 28 5.17 -12.71 1.58
C ALA A 28 5.87 -14.06 1.30
N PRO A 29 7.08 -14.12 0.73
CA PRO A 29 7.78 -15.38 0.49
C PRO A 29 8.08 -16.14 1.79
N ASN A 30 8.50 -15.42 2.85
CA ASN A 30 8.77 -16.06 4.13
C ASN A 30 7.48 -16.65 4.75
N THR A 31 6.35 -15.94 4.63
CA THR A 31 5.05 -16.44 5.09
C THR A 31 4.66 -17.74 4.38
N PHE A 32 4.78 -17.80 3.05
CA PHE A 32 4.45 -18.99 2.28
C PHE A 32 5.43 -20.15 2.48
N LYS A 33 6.68 -19.88 2.87
CA LYS A 33 7.68 -20.90 3.21
C LYS A 33 7.51 -21.50 4.60
N THR A 34 7.03 -20.70 5.57
CA THR A 34 7.01 -21.09 6.99
C THR A 34 5.66 -21.59 7.49
N LEU A 35 4.57 -21.19 6.84
CA LEU A 35 3.22 -21.58 7.23
C LEU A 35 2.61 -22.56 6.22
N GLU A 36 1.83 -23.51 6.74
CA GLU A 36 0.92 -24.29 5.90
C GLU A 36 -0.01 -23.39 5.10
N GLU A 37 -0.38 -23.82 3.90
CA GLU A 37 -1.10 -23.01 2.92
C GLU A 37 -2.36 -22.32 3.49
N LYS A 38 -3.15 -23.03 4.30
CA LYS A 38 -4.36 -22.48 4.95
C LYS A 38 -4.03 -21.32 5.89
N ASN A 39 -2.96 -21.46 6.67
CA ASN A 39 -2.52 -20.46 7.64
C ASN A 39 -1.80 -19.29 6.95
N ALA A 40 -0.99 -19.56 5.93
CA ALA A 40 -0.35 -18.54 5.10
C ALA A 40 -1.40 -17.64 4.43
N ARG A 41 -2.41 -18.23 3.77
CA ARG A 41 -3.51 -17.47 3.15
C ARG A 41 -4.28 -16.64 4.18
N LYS A 42 -4.55 -17.18 5.38
CA LYS A 42 -5.24 -16.44 6.46
C LYS A 42 -4.42 -15.24 6.94
N PHE A 43 -3.11 -15.42 7.13
CA PHE A 43 -2.20 -14.34 7.51
C PHE A 43 -2.18 -13.23 6.46
N ILE A 44 -1.96 -13.61 5.20
CA ILE A 44 -1.92 -12.70 4.06
C ILE A 44 -3.23 -11.90 3.93
N ARG A 45 -4.39 -12.56 4.01
CA ARG A 45 -5.71 -11.92 3.97
C ARG A 45 -5.90 -10.89 5.09
N SER A 46 -5.25 -11.09 6.24
CA SER A 46 -5.30 -10.17 7.37
C SER A 46 -4.35 -8.97 7.25
N ILE A 47 -3.19 -9.15 6.59
CA ILE A 47 -2.18 -8.10 6.43
C ILE A 47 -2.50 -7.17 5.27
N PHE A 48 -2.95 -7.70 4.12
CA PHE A 48 -3.18 -6.88 2.92
C PHE A 48 -4.08 -5.65 3.18
N PRO A 49 -5.21 -5.74 3.91
CA PRO A 49 -6.03 -4.56 4.20
C PRO A 49 -5.28 -3.48 5.01
N LYS A 50 -4.38 -3.90 5.92
CA LYS A 50 -3.55 -3.00 6.72
C LYS A 50 -2.45 -2.37 5.85
N LEU A 51 -1.85 -3.15 4.95
CA LEU A 51 -0.84 -2.67 4.01
C LEU A 51 -1.41 -1.66 3.01
N TYR A 52 -2.62 -1.89 2.49
CA TYR A 52 -3.27 -0.89 1.63
C TYR A 52 -3.69 0.37 2.40
N LEU A 53 -4.12 0.24 3.66
CA LEU A 53 -4.36 1.39 4.53
C LEU A 53 -3.07 2.19 4.75
N TRP A 54 -1.97 1.51 5.06
CA TRP A 54 -0.65 2.11 5.22
C TRP A 54 -0.21 2.88 3.97
N GLY A 55 -0.31 2.23 2.80
CA GLY A 55 0.00 2.87 1.52
C GLY A 55 -0.91 4.07 1.21
N GLY A 56 -2.19 3.97 1.54
CA GLY A 56 -3.14 5.07 1.43
C GLY A 56 -2.78 6.27 2.31
N ILE A 57 -2.48 6.05 3.59
CA ILE A 57 -2.09 7.14 4.49
C ILE A 57 -0.82 7.84 4.00
N ILE A 58 0.22 7.08 3.65
CA ILE A 58 1.48 7.68 3.20
C ILE A 58 1.30 8.41 1.87
N SER A 59 0.60 7.82 0.89
CA SER A 59 0.34 8.48 -0.39
C SER A 59 -0.47 9.77 -0.24
N PHE A 60 -1.43 9.80 0.70
CA PHE A 60 -2.17 11.01 1.02
C PHE A 60 -1.29 12.08 1.68
N LEU A 61 -0.39 11.70 2.60
CA LEU A 61 0.57 12.62 3.20
C LEU A 61 1.52 13.22 2.15
N ILE A 62 2.02 12.40 1.22
CA ILE A 62 2.86 12.86 0.11
C ILE A 62 2.06 13.83 -0.78
N PHE A 63 0.80 13.51 -1.10
CA PHE A 63 -0.08 14.41 -1.86
C PHE A 63 -0.19 15.79 -1.20
N LEU A 64 -0.48 15.84 0.10
CA LEU A 64 -0.56 17.11 0.85
C LEU A 64 0.75 17.89 0.82
N CYS A 65 1.90 17.20 0.92
CA CYS A 65 3.21 17.83 0.85
C CYS A 65 3.51 18.41 -0.54
N LEU A 66 3.02 17.77 -1.61
CA LEU A 66 3.31 18.17 -3.00
C LEU A 66 2.37 19.26 -3.54
N LEU A 67 1.22 19.51 -2.91
CA LEU A 67 0.25 20.54 -3.33
C LEU A 67 0.88 21.93 -3.49
N SER A 68 1.86 22.27 -2.65
CA SER A 68 2.53 23.58 -2.70
C SER A 68 3.70 23.65 -3.69
N PHE A 69 4.05 22.54 -4.34
CA PHE A 69 5.23 22.43 -5.21
C PHE A 69 4.88 22.17 -6.65
N ASN A 70 4.09 21.12 -6.90
CA ASN A 70 3.81 20.67 -8.25
C ASN A 70 2.46 19.95 -8.28
N ASN A 71 1.47 20.65 -8.83
CA ASN A 71 0.10 20.15 -8.95
C ASN A 71 0.01 18.84 -9.75
N PHE A 72 0.89 18.62 -10.73
CA PHE A 72 0.90 17.40 -11.52
C PHE A 72 1.34 16.19 -10.68
N PHE A 73 2.45 16.29 -9.95
CA PHE A 73 2.89 15.22 -9.07
C PHE A 73 1.92 14.98 -7.89
N ALA A 74 1.33 16.05 -7.35
CA ALA A 74 0.28 15.94 -6.35
C ALA A 74 -0.92 15.14 -6.90
N PHE A 75 -1.39 15.48 -8.11
CA PHE A 75 -2.49 14.76 -8.76
C PHE A 75 -2.17 13.28 -9.00
N LEU A 76 -0.95 12.94 -9.41
CA LEU A 76 -0.52 11.54 -9.53
C LEU A 76 -0.58 10.80 -8.19
N MET A 77 -0.10 11.42 -7.10
CA MET A 77 -0.15 10.81 -5.76
C MET A 77 -1.58 10.69 -5.23
N PHE A 78 -2.47 11.58 -5.63
CA PHE A 78 -3.89 11.47 -5.36
C PHE A 78 -4.50 10.25 -6.07
N ILE A 79 -4.16 10.00 -7.34
CA ILE A 79 -4.57 8.78 -8.06
C ILE A 79 -4.06 7.54 -7.33
N VAL A 80 -2.80 7.53 -6.90
CA VAL A 80 -2.21 6.42 -6.14
C VAL A 80 -2.97 6.17 -4.83
N PHE A 81 -3.29 7.23 -4.09
CA PHE A 81 -4.13 7.16 -2.89
C PHE A 81 -5.48 6.50 -3.19
N PHE A 82 -6.17 6.95 -4.24
CA PHE A 82 -7.42 6.35 -4.67
C PHE A 82 -7.26 4.88 -5.07
N GLY A 83 -6.16 4.52 -5.71
CA GLY A 83 -5.80 3.13 -6.02
C GLY A 83 -5.68 2.26 -4.77
N PHE A 84 -5.05 2.78 -3.70
CA PHE A 84 -4.96 2.10 -2.40
C PHE A 84 -6.33 1.93 -1.73
N VAL A 85 -7.14 2.99 -1.72
CA VAL A 85 -8.50 2.95 -1.16
C VAL A 85 -9.37 1.96 -1.91
N TYR A 86 -9.35 2.01 -3.25
CA TYR A 86 -10.07 1.09 -4.12
C TYR A 86 -9.64 -0.36 -3.90
N SER A 87 -8.32 -0.60 -3.85
CA SER A 87 -7.76 -1.94 -3.62
C SER A 87 -8.21 -2.52 -2.28
N ARG A 88 -8.20 -1.68 -1.24
CA ARG A 88 -8.66 -2.09 0.10
C ARG A 88 -10.15 -2.40 0.12
N GLN A 89 -11.00 -1.58 -0.49
CA GLN A 89 -12.45 -1.67 -0.37
C GLN A 89 -13.09 -2.69 -1.32
N PHE A 90 -12.64 -2.75 -2.57
CA PHE A 90 -13.24 -3.57 -3.62
C PHE A 90 -12.39 -4.79 -3.94
N LEU A 91 -11.12 -4.57 -4.28
CA LEU A 91 -10.27 -5.64 -4.80
C LEU A 91 -10.06 -6.76 -3.78
N MET A 92 -9.81 -6.41 -2.52
CA MET A 92 -9.68 -7.41 -1.45
C MET A 92 -10.95 -8.25 -1.25
N LYS A 93 -12.14 -7.63 -1.34
CA LYS A 93 -13.40 -8.39 -1.23
C LYS A 93 -13.56 -9.37 -2.39
N LEU A 94 -13.22 -8.94 -3.60
CA LEU A 94 -13.28 -9.74 -4.82
C LEU A 94 -12.30 -10.91 -4.78
N ILE A 95 -11.03 -10.66 -4.44
CA ILE A 95 -9.98 -11.68 -4.32
C ILE A 95 -10.40 -12.75 -3.30
N ASN A 96 -10.86 -12.31 -2.13
CA ASN A 96 -11.31 -13.20 -1.08
C ASN A 96 -12.49 -14.08 -1.52
N LYS A 97 -13.49 -13.48 -2.18
CA LYS A 97 -14.65 -14.21 -2.71
C LYS A 97 -14.26 -15.22 -3.79
N ALA A 98 -13.31 -14.88 -4.66
CA ALA A 98 -12.81 -15.77 -5.70
C ALA A 98 -12.00 -16.95 -5.12
N ALA A 99 -11.17 -16.69 -4.10
CA ALA A 99 -10.41 -17.73 -3.40
C ALA A 99 -11.33 -18.69 -2.64
N ASP A 100 -12.40 -18.18 -2.04
CA ASP A 100 -13.36 -18.98 -1.28
C ASP A 100 -14.25 -19.86 -2.20
N LYS A 101 -14.48 -19.46 -3.46
CA LYS A 101 -15.21 -20.25 -4.47
C LYS A 101 -14.45 -21.46 -5.04
N LYS A 102 -13.13 -21.52 -4.82
CA LYS A 102 -12.26 -22.59 -5.35
C LYS A 102 -12.10 -23.76 -4.38
N LYS A 103 -12.82 -23.74 -3.26
CA LYS A 103 -13.03 -24.90 -2.37
C LYS A 103 -14.23 -25.69 -2.84
#